data_AF-A0A924SS43-F1
#
_entry.id   AF-A0A924SS43-F1
#
_cell.length_a   1.000
_cell.length_b   1.000
_cell.length_c   1.000
_cell.angle_alpha   90.00
_cell.angle_beta   90.00
_cell.angle_gamma   90.00
#
_symmetry.space_group_name_H-M   'P 1'
#
loop_
_entity.id
_entity.type
_entity.pdbx_description
1 polymer ?
#
loop_
_entity_poly.entity_id
_entity_poly.type
_entity_poly.pdbx_seq_one_letter_code
_entity_poly.pdbx_strand_id
1 'polypeptide(L)'
;MDTSTSPSIDDKKWFVYISDHHEGPYTVTEVKEKVAHGKIPADGYVWSEGMADWQPMSAVAAFGPPPAAPAPAPAHPQEQRDGPTLTTTRLEMPKKSSEKTPEKKSEIPEPDYQLESKAQTRTNVSPPITLVAASRVSAAPQEAVALERPNGGQFQKRSGAPQPAIQKTSASSGLKALLVLIILIAAMVGAGMQGLLDPVLKTPAMQAATRAASDSLRPLVARFPALAQFISPIPTLDDVAPEDYEELKAAASPGQPTRLAVAVSRADLMAPLFYVSGNLPDGAQVDVWVEGVSDTLLNQTAFSGHATAKMNQKLGKTETLRMADGKPIPRGQYLLFVTEGDSQPDPVKPVISALPNSTVQVPATLQSQLKEKKLLTRKSYFLGGPRDQTYVARLKEFHDRIMAKSSNERVEVKQFTALLESQIDGSIATFDKLRKGPAKPTKAQLAAKAKAWDDFNVKWVQVEEQINQAMAKITPDALTNEYFYGPLYQLTQQTAQETNKMHELHHAFFKSTPDMASFDIQLGEVTSQVRAALTTLKTKFDEVEKLPATASGLPQKMPALEKQP
;
A
#
# COMPACT_ATOMS: atom_id res chain seq x y z
N MET A 1 46.88 25.15 -36.76
CA MET A 1 45.90 25.94 -35.99
C MET A 1 44.58 25.23 -36.16
N ASP A 2 44.23 24.36 -35.22
CA ASP A 2 42.98 23.61 -35.23
C ASP A 2 42.06 24.19 -34.16
N THR A 3 40.95 24.80 -34.57
CA THR A 3 39.89 25.25 -33.66
C THR A 3 38.91 24.10 -33.45
N SER A 4 39.05 23.39 -32.33
CA SER A 4 38.06 22.44 -31.84
C SER A 4 36.73 23.13 -31.57
N THR A 5 35.72 22.81 -32.37
CA THR A 5 34.32 23.21 -32.18
C THR A 5 33.74 22.45 -30.99
N SER A 6 33.25 23.16 -29.98
CA SER A 6 32.48 22.54 -28.88
C SER A 6 31.13 22.06 -29.44
N PRO A 7 30.65 20.86 -29.09
CA PRO A 7 29.37 20.33 -29.58
C PRO A 7 28.23 21.25 -29.14
N SER A 8 27.33 21.58 -30.08
CA SER A 8 26.15 22.39 -29.81
C SER A 8 25.21 21.62 -28.86
N ILE A 9 24.44 22.34 -28.03
CA ILE A 9 23.52 21.72 -27.06
C ILE A 9 22.45 20.85 -27.77
N ASP A 10 22.13 21.17 -29.02
CA ASP A 10 21.16 20.45 -29.84
C ASP A 10 21.66 19.08 -30.33
N ASP A 11 22.99 18.85 -30.36
CA ASP A 11 23.59 17.56 -30.73
C ASP A 11 23.69 16.58 -29.55
N LYS A 12 23.35 17.01 -28.32
CA LYS A 12 23.40 16.13 -27.15
C LYS A 12 22.30 15.08 -27.21
N LYS A 13 22.71 13.83 -27.03
CA LYS A 13 21.84 12.65 -26.94
C LYS A 13 21.25 12.54 -25.54
N TRP A 14 19.92 12.64 -25.45
CA TRP A 14 19.15 12.53 -24.22
C TRP A 14 18.39 11.21 -24.16
N PHE A 15 18.31 10.65 -22.97
CA PHE A 15 17.45 9.52 -22.63
C PHE A 15 16.38 10.01 -21.67
N VAL A 16 15.16 9.51 -21.81
CA VAL A 16 14.01 9.92 -21.01
C VAL A 16 13.38 8.68 -20.37
N TYR A 17 13.03 8.78 -19.10
CA TYR A 17 12.40 7.70 -18.35
C TYR A 17 10.88 7.76 -18.53
N ILE A 18 10.30 6.72 -19.12
CA ILE A 18 8.87 6.63 -19.43
C ILE A 18 8.34 5.33 -18.83
N SER A 19 7.44 5.45 -17.85
CA SER A 19 6.93 4.32 -17.07
C SER A 19 8.05 3.54 -16.36
N ASP A 20 8.52 2.42 -16.91
CA ASP A 20 9.50 1.52 -16.29
C ASP A 20 10.76 1.30 -17.15
N HIS A 21 10.86 1.95 -18.31
CA HIS A 21 12.04 1.87 -19.20
C HIS A 21 12.52 3.26 -19.62
N HIS A 22 13.76 3.33 -20.10
CA HIS A 22 14.29 4.54 -20.72
C HIS A 22 14.24 4.43 -22.23
N GLU A 23 13.89 5.54 -22.89
CA GLU A 23 13.89 5.66 -24.34
C GLU A 23 14.89 6.73 -24.80
N GLY A 24 15.53 6.52 -25.94
CA GLY A 24 16.49 7.43 -26.53
C GLY A 24 17.49 6.69 -27.45
N PRO A 25 18.49 7.38 -28.01
CA PRO A 25 18.81 8.79 -27.78
C PRO A 25 17.91 9.75 -28.58
N TYR A 26 17.45 10.81 -27.92
CA TYR A 26 16.68 11.91 -28.51
C TYR A 26 17.48 13.23 -28.46
N THR A 27 17.17 14.14 -29.37
CA THR A 27 17.61 15.55 -29.29
C THR A 27 16.74 16.34 -28.32
N VAL A 28 17.22 17.51 -27.86
CA VAL A 28 16.44 18.40 -26.97
C VAL A 28 15.10 18.77 -27.59
N THR A 29 15.08 19.04 -28.90
CA THR A 29 13.88 19.41 -29.65
C THR A 29 12.87 18.27 -29.68
N GLU A 30 13.30 17.03 -29.95
CA GLU A 30 12.42 15.86 -29.97
C GLU A 30 11.81 15.57 -28.59
N VAL A 31 12.58 15.74 -27.51
CA VAL A 31 12.06 15.59 -26.15
C VAL A 31 11.01 16.66 -25.85
N LYS A 32 11.26 17.93 -26.21
CA LYS A 32 10.29 19.03 -26.04
C LYS A 32 9.01 18.79 -26.85
N GLU A 33 9.13 18.32 -28.08
CA GLU A 33 7.97 17.97 -28.91
C GLU A 33 7.19 16.80 -28.30
N LYS A 34 7.85 15.75 -27.83
CA LYS A 34 7.18 14.62 -27.18
C LYS A 34 6.47 15.01 -25.88
N VAL A 35 7.03 15.95 -25.11
CA VAL A 35 6.36 16.53 -23.93
C VAL A 35 5.14 17.37 -24.35
N ALA A 36 5.28 18.21 -25.38
CA ALA A 36 4.17 19.02 -25.89
C ALA A 36 3.00 18.17 -26.42
N HIS A 37 3.29 16.99 -26.98
CA HIS A 37 2.28 16.02 -27.44
C HIS A 37 1.78 15.08 -26.32
N GLY A 38 2.23 15.25 -25.07
CA GLY A 38 1.83 14.41 -23.93
C GLY A 38 2.34 12.97 -23.98
N LYS A 39 3.32 12.66 -24.85
CA LYS A 39 3.95 11.32 -24.93
C LYS A 39 4.99 11.10 -23.83
N ILE A 40 5.54 12.19 -23.28
CA ILE A 40 6.45 12.18 -22.14
C ILE A 40 5.83 13.08 -21.06
N PRO A 41 5.69 12.60 -19.82
CA PRO A 41 5.17 13.42 -18.73
C PRO A 41 6.15 14.56 -18.39
N ALA A 42 5.63 15.77 -18.15
CA ALA A 42 6.45 16.98 -17.95
C ALA A 42 7.30 16.95 -16.65
N ASP A 43 6.92 16.11 -15.70
CA ASP A 43 7.61 15.80 -14.45
C ASP A 43 8.54 14.56 -14.56
N GLY A 44 8.73 14.03 -15.76
CA GLY A 44 9.61 12.89 -16.03
C GLY A 44 11.09 13.17 -15.76
N TYR A 45 11.89 12.10 -15.74
CA TYR A 45 13.34 12.16 -15.54
C TYR A 45 14.08 12.05 -16.86
N VAL A 46 15.17 12.81 -16.98
CA VAL A 46 16.05 12.81 -18.15
C VAL A 46 17.50 12.56 -17.74
N TRP A 47 18.26 11.94 -18.63
CA TRP A 47 19.68 11.72 -18.47
C TRP A 47 20.40 11.91 -19.81
N SER A 48 21.62 12.45 -19.77
CA SER A 48 22.50 12.51 -20.94
C SER A 48 23.89 12.03 -20.56
N GLU A 49 24.66 11.56 -21.54
CA GLU A 49 26.05 11.13 -21.32
C GLU A 49 26.88 12.23 -20.62
N GLY A 50 27.50 11.86 -19.49
CA GLY A 50 28.24 12.78 -18.62
C GLY A 50 27.48 13.32 -17.41
N MET A 51 26.19 13.00 -17.25
CA MET A 51 25.45 13.28 -16.01
C MET A 51 25.68 12.16 -14.99
N ALA A 52 25.84 12.52 -13.71
CA ALA A 52 26.10 11.58 -12.63
C ALA A 52 24.89 10.68 -12.30
N ASP A 53 23.68 11.20 -12.44
CA ASP A 53 22.43 10.49 -12.18
C ASP A 53 21.28 11.10 -13.02
N TRP A 54 20.14 10.41 -13.08
CA TRP A 54 18.90 10.91 -13.67
C TRP A 54 18.43 12.17 -12.95
N GLN A 55 18.09 13.21 -13.70
CA GLN A 55 17.62 14.48 -13.15
C GLN A 55 16.16 14.71 -13.58
N PRO A 56 15.32 15.31 -12.71
CA PRO A 56 13.99 15.73 -13.13
C PRO A 56 14.11 16.71 -14.30
N MET A 57 13.23 16.60 -15.30
CA MET A 57 13.28 17.41 -16.52
C MET A 57 13.28 18.92 -16.21
N SER A 58 12.57 19.33 -15.16
CA SER A 58 12.53 20.72 -14.68
C SER A 58 13.85 21.24 -14.09
N ALA A 59 14.72 20.35 -13.59
CA ALA A 59 16.02 20.71 -13.02
C ALA A 59 17.10 20.89 -14.09
N VAL A 60 16.85 20.41 -15.31
CA VAL A 60 17.78 20.48 -16.42
C VAL A 60 17.52 21.74 -17.25
N ALA A 61 18.50 22.64 -17.28
CA ALA A 61 18.39 23.95 -17.96
C ALA A 61 17.98 23.86 -19.45
N ALA A 62 18.25 22.74 -20.13
CA ALA A 62 17.84 22.51 -21.52
C ALA A 62 16.30 22.42 -21.69
N PHE A 63 15.59 21.97 -20.66
CA PHE A 63 14.13 21.74 -20.68
C PHE A 63 13.35 22.67 -19.75
N GLY A 64 14.02 23.40 -18.86
CA GLY A 64 13.41 24.42 -18.02
C GLY A 64 12.76 25.56 -18.83
N PRO A 65 11.80 26.29 -18.24
CA PRO A 65 11.21 27.46 -18.87
C PRO A 65 12.32 28.49 -19.19
N PRO A 66 12.26 29.17 -20.36
CA PRO A 66 13.26 30.17 -20.72
C PRO A 66 13.35 31.21 -19.60
N PRO A 67 14.55 31.57 -19.14
CA PRO A 67 14.71 32.51 -18.05
C PRO A 67 14.00 33.82 -18.40
N ALA A 68 13.07 34.24 -17.54
CA ALA A 68 12.39 35.52 -17.69
C ALA A 68 13.45 36.64 -17.75
N ALA A 69 13.36 37.51 -18.76
CA ALA A 69 14.30 38.60 -18.97
C ALA A 69 14.46 39.42 -17.67
N PRO A 70 15.70 39.72 -17.23
CA PRO A 70 15.94 40.35 -15.94
C PRO A 70 15.49 41.82 -15.93
N ALA A 71 14.66 42.19 -14.95
CA ALA A 71 14.46 43.58 -14.56
C ALA A 71 15.78 44.13 -13.94
N PRO A 72 16.13 45.41 -14.18
CA PRO A 72 17.42 45.96 -13.78
C PRO A 72 17.53 46.08 -12.25
N ALA A 73 18.56 45.45 -11.67
CA ALA A 73 18.87 45.52 -10.25
C ALA A 73 20.02 46.52 -9.97
N PRO A 74 19.97 47.27 -8.85
CA PRO A 74 21.04 48.16 -8.40
C PRO A 74 22.21 47.40 -7.77
N ALA A 75 23.37 48.08 -7.74
CA ALA A 75 24.71 47.50 -7.64
C ALA A 75 25.30 47.34 -6.21
N HIS A 76 26.26 46.41 -6.15
CA HIS A 76 27.40 46.23 -5.22
C HIS A 76 27.19 45.45 -3.89
N PRO A 77 28.28 44.92 -3.26
CA PRO A 77 29.58 44.47 -3.77
C PRO A 77 30.05 43.07 -3.27
N GLN A 78 31.03 42.49 -3.97
CA GLN A 78 31.70 41.20 -3.69
C GLN A 78 32.63 41.24 -2.47
N GLU A 79 32.75 40.09 -1.78
CA GLU A 79 33.84 39.80 -0.84
C GLU A 79 34.40 38.38 -1.08
N GLN A 80 35.73 38.30 -1.22
CA GLN A 80 36.57 37.10 -1.41
C GLN A 80 36.73 36.31 -0.10
N ARG A 81 37.02 35.00 -0.21
CA ARG A 81 38.15 34.32 0.52
C ARG A 81 38.33 32.85 0.10
N ASP A 82 39.55 32.58 -0.38
CA ASP A 82 40.53 31.50 -0.09
C ASP A 82 40.12 30.08 0.37
N GLY A 83 40.83 29.07 -0.18
CA GLY A 83 40.73 27.60 0.06
C GLY A 83 41.26 27.09 1.42
N PRO A 84 41.74 25.82 1.61
CA PRO A 84 42.36 24.90 0.64
C PRO A 84 42.03 23.36 0.76
N THR A 85 42.65 22.61 -0.15
CA THR A 85 42.83 21.15 -0.39
C THR A 85 43.27 20.28 0.80
N LEU A 86 42.75 19.03 0.94
CA LEU A 86 43.49 17.85 1.43
C LEU A 86 42.94 16.49 0.91
N THR A 87 43.84 15.75 0.25
CA THR A 87 44.20 14.32 0.43
C THR A 87 43.15 13.20 0.38
N THR A 88 43.15 12.44 -0.72
CA THR A 88 42.50 11.11 -0.85
C THR A 88 43.48 9.99 -0.47
N THR A 89 43.18 9.29 0.62
CA THR A 89 43.89 8.09 1.07
C THR A 89 43.30 6.84 0.44
N ARG A 90 44.16 6.14 -0.30
CA ARG A 90 44.01 4.80 -0.89
C ARG A 90 44.01 3.74 0.22
N LEU A 91 42.99 2.89 0.25
CA LEU A 91 42.92 1.70 1.12
C LEU A 91 42.61 0.44 0.31
N GLU A 92 43.40 -0.58 0.58
CA GLU A 92 43.54 -1.84 -0.12
C GLU A 92 42.42 -2.86 0.17
N MET A 93 42.18 -3.73 -0.81
CA MET A 93 41.39 -4.97 -0.68
C MET A 93 42.14 -6.03 0.12
N PRO A 94 41.43 -6.87 0.91
CA PRO A 94 41.91 -8.21 1.25
C PRO A 94 41.13 -9.31 0.50
N LYS A 95 41.91 -10.22 -0.10
CA LYS A 95 41.55 -11.58 -0.53
C LYS A 95 41.48 -12.52 0.69
N LYS A 96 40.41 -13.33 0.79
CA LYS A 96 40.30 -14.68 1.40
C LYS A 96 38.82 -15.07 1.41
N SER A 97 38.36 -16.31 1.39
CA SER A 97 38.93 -17.64 1.35
C SER A 97 37.77 -18.57 0.97
N SER A 98 38.02 -19.57 0.14
CA SER A 98 37.12 -20.69 -0.10
C SER A 98 36.96 -21.53 1.16
N GLU A 99 35.73 -21.88 1.54
CA GLU A 99 35.45 -22.94 2.50
C GLU A 99 34.34 -23.86 1.96
N LYS A 100 34.69 -25.14 1.85
CA LYS A 100 33.88 -26.29 1.42
C LYS A 100 33.07 -26.79 2.60
N THR A 101 31.77 -27.03 2.42
CA THR A 101 30.94 -27.79 3.37
C THR A 101 30.28 -28.95 2.61
N PRO A 102 30.25 -30.18 3.18
CA PRO A 102 29.82 -31.36 2.45
C PRO A 102 28.31 -31.57 2.49
N GLU A 103 27.82 -32.06 1.36
CA GLU A 103 26.46 -32.46 1.03
C GLU A 103 26.09 -33.76 1.76
N LYS A 104 25.03 -33.71 2.58
CA LYS A 104 24.47 -34.88 3.28
C LYS A 104 23.20 -35.35 2.58
N LYS A 105 23.36 -36.38 1.75
CA LYS A 105 22.31 -37.16 1.08
C LYS A 105 21.41 -37.82 2.12
N SER A 106 20.12 -37.46 2.15
CA SER A 106 19.08 -38.17 2.92
C SER A 106 18.08 -38.76 1.93
N GLU A 107 17.97 -40.08 2.02
CA GLU A 107 17.19 -41.00 1.21
C GLU A 107 15.87 -41.24 1.96
N ILE A 108 14.73 -40.94 1.32
CA ILE A 108 13.39 -41.26 1.82
C ILE A 108 12.65 -41.96 0.66
N PRO A 109 12.04 -43.13 0.89
CA PRO A 109 11.47 -43.98 -0.16
C PRO A 109 10.10 -43.50 -0.65
N GLU A 110 9.89 -43.63 -1.97
CA GLU A 110 8.60 -43.49 -2.64
C GLU A 110 7.66 -44.66 -2.31
N PRO A 111 6.34 -44.44 -2.10
CA PRO A 111 5.36 -45.49 -2.15
C PRO A 111 4.85 -45.71 -3.58
N ASP A 112 4.95 -46.97 -3.99
CA ASP A 112 4.44 -47.58 -5.21
C ASP A 112 2.90 -47.42 -5.30
N TYR A 113 2.42 -46.67 -6.30
CA TYR A 113 1.02 -46.63 -6.69
C TYR A 113 0.89 -47.01 -8.16
N GLN A 114 0.60 -48.29 -8.39
CA GLN A 114 0.04 -48.75 -9.66
C GLN A 114 -1.45 -48.42 -9.70
N LEU A 115 -1.87 -47.72 -10.75
CA LEU A 115 -3.28 -47.63 -11.15
C LEU A 115 -3.40 -47.85 -12.65
N GLU A 116 -4.04 -48.97 -12.97
CA GLU A 116 -4.31 -49.46 -14.30
C GLU A 116 -5.19 -48.52 -15.11
N SER A 117 -4.81 -48.40 -16.38
CA SER A 117 -5.52 -47.73 -17.46
C SER A 117 -6.85 -48.40 -17.82
N LYS A 118 -7.89 -47.60 -18.09
CA LYS A 118 -8.92 -47.93 -19.09
C LYS A 118 -9.18 -46.72 -19.98
N ALA A 119 -8.82 -46.89 -21.26
CA ALA A 119 -9.03 -45.93 -22.32
C ALA A 119 -10.51 -45.84 -22.71
N GLN A 120 -11.03 -44.61 -22.83
CA GLN A 120 -12.26 -44.32 -23.56
C GLN A 120 -11.97 -43.19 -24.55
N THR A 121 -11.97 -43.56 -25.82
CA THR A 121 -11.86 -42.66 -26.98
C THR A 121 -13.15 -41.85 -27.08
N ARG A 122 -13.10 -40.55 -26.75
CA ARG A 122 -14.14 -39.58 -27.10
C ARG A 122 -13.58 -38.59 -28.11
N THR A 123 -14.16 -38.60 -29.30
CA THR A 123 -14.06 -37.54 -30.31
C THR A 123 -14.65 -36.26 -29.72
N ASN A 124 -13.78 -35.27 -29.46
CA ASN A 124 -14.16 -33.98 -28.90
C ASN A 124 -14.17 -32.93 -30.02
N VAL A 125 -15.36 -32.52 -30.44
CA VAL A 125 -15.55 -31.32 -31.27
C VAL A 125 -15.88 -30.20 -30.31
N SER A 126 -14.91 -29.32 -30.04
CA SER A 126 -15.12 -28.16 -29.17
C SER A 126 -16.12 -27.18 -29.81
N PRO A 127 -17.13 -26.69 -29.08
CA PRO A 127 -18.00 -25.60 -29.55
C PRO A 127 -17.21 -24.27 -29.62
N PRO A 128 -17.69 -23.28 -30.40
CA PRO A 128 -17.06 -21.96 -30.44
C PRO A 128 -17.07 -21.32 -29.05
N ILE A 129 -15.87 -20.98 -28.56
CA ILE A 129 -15.68 -20.21 -27.32
C ILE A 129 -16.29 -18.84 -27.56
N THR A 130 -17.50 -18.62 -27.06
CA THR A 130 -18.07 -17.28 -26.96
C THR A 130 -17.41 -16.65 -25.74
N LEU A 131 -16.45 -15.74 -25.96
CA LEU A 131 -15.97 -14.83 -24.92
C LEU A 131 -17.20 -14.08 -24.38
N VAL A 132 -17.70 -14.50 -23.23
CA VAL A 132 -18.81 -13.84 -22.55
C VAL A 132 -18.30 -12.46 -22.18
N ALA A 133 -18.68 -11.43 -22.95
CA ALA A 133 -18.42 -10.05 -22.59
C ALA A 133 -18.90 -9.84 -21.15
N ALA A 134 -17.98 -9.48 -20.26
CA ALA A 134 -18.24 -9.26 -18.85
C ALA A 134 -19.53 -8.44 -18.68
N SER A 135 -20.58 -9.09 -18.15
CA SER A 135 -21.84 -8.44 -17.84
C SER A 135 -21.57 -7.38 -16.77
N ARG A 136 -21.68 -6.11 -17.16
CA ARG A 136 -21.70 -4.99 -16.22
C ARG A 136 -22.86 -5.22 -15.25
N VAL A 137 -22.56 -5.31 -13.96
CA VAL A 137 -23.56 -5.07 -12.91
C VAL A 137 -24.00 -3.61 -13.07
N SER A 138 -25.20 -3.43 -13.61
CA SER A 138 -25.86 -2.14 -13.77
C SER A 138 -26.07 -1.54 -12.38
N ALA A 139 -25.44 -0.40 -12.12
CA ALA A 139 -25.74 0.43 -10.97
C ALA A 139 -27.15 1.00 -11.14
N ALA A 140 -28.06 0.64 -10.24
CA ALA A 140 -29.41 1.20 -10.20
C ALA A 140 -29.36 2.74 -10.00
N PRO A 141 -30.24 3.51 -10.67
CA PRO A 141 -30.33 4.94 -10.45
C PRO A 141 -31.02 5.20 -9.10
N GLN A 142 -30.34 5.89 -8.18
CA GLN A 142 -31.01 6.44 -7.01
C GLN A 142 -31.89 7.61 -7.44
N GLU A 143 -33.20 7.44 -7.29
CA GLU A 143 -34.19 8.51 -7.36
C GLU A 143 -33.84 9.63 -6.38
N ALA A 144 -33.66 10.83 -6.93
CA ALA A 144 -33.56 12.05 -6.15
C ALA A 144 -34.94 12.40 -5.58
N VAL A 145 -35.15 12.11 -4.29
CA VAL A 145 -36.28 12.64 -3.53
C VAL A 145 -36.00 14.12 -3.25
N ALA A 146 -36.66 14.98 -4.02
CA ALA A 146 -36.76 16.41 -3.76
C ALA A 146 -37.59 16.64 -2.49
N LEU A 147 -36.92 17.09 -1.42
CA LEU A 147 -37.58 17.56 -0.20
C LEU A 147 -37.71 19.08 -0.27
N GLU A 148 -38.96 19.52 -0.32
CA GLU A 148 -39.40 20.90 -0.28
C GLU A 148 -38.81 21.65 0.94
N ARG A 149 -38.30 22.85 0.67
CA ARG A 149 -37.94 23.83 1.71
C ARG A 149 -39.19 24.61 2.10
N PRO A 150 -39.53 24.75 3.40
CA PRO A 150 -40.30 25.87 3.85
C PRO A 150 -39.40 27.06 4.16
N ASN A 151 -39.97 28.20 3.81
CA ASN A 151 -39.46 29.55 3.78
C ASN A 151 -39.53 30.22 5.17
N GLY A 152 -38.63 31.18 5.42
CA GLY A 152 -38.92 32.38 6.22
C GLY A 152 -38.92 32.27 7.75
N GLY A 153 -37.84 32.75 8.37
CA GLY A 153 -37.83 33.11 9.79
C GLY A 153 -36.75 34.16 10.08
N GLN A 154 -37.14 35.44 10.03
CA GLN A 154 -36.32 36.59 10.40
C GLN A 154 -35.82 36.48 11.84
N PHE A 155 -34.51 36.56 12.06
CA PHE A 155 -33.95 36.76 13.40
C PHE A 155 -33.56 38.22 13.63
N GLN A 156 -34.22 38.81 14.63
CA GLN A 156 -33.99 40.14 15.15
C GLN A 156 -32.59 40.28 15.76
N LYS A 157 -31.93 41.39 15.42
CA LYS A 157 -30.84 42.00 16.19
C LYS A 157 -31.26 42.17 17.65
N ARG A 158 -30.61 41.46 18.58
CA ARG A 158 -30.53 41.87 19.99
C ARG A 158 -29.09 42.20 20.35
N SER A 159 -28.90 43.49 20.60
CA SER A 159 -27.77 44.16 21.21
C SER A 159 -27.57 43.76 22.67
N GLY A 160 -26.31 43.72 23.10
CA GLY A 160 -25.89 43.97 24.48
C GLY A 160 -25.59 42.74 25.33
N ALA A 161 -24.33 42.33 25.36
CA ALA A 161 -23.76 41.54 26.46
C ALA A 161 -22.63 42.35 27.12
N PRO A 162 -22.57 42.43 28.46
CA PRO A 162 -21.60 43.25 29.18
C PRO A 162 -20.23 42.56 29.25
N GLN A 163 -19.17 43.37 29.19
CA GLN A 163 -17.79 42.95 29.44
C GLN A 163 -17.63 42.42 30.87
N PRO A 164 -16.89 41.31 31.09
CA PRO A 164 -16.53 40.89 32.43
C PRO A 164 -15.43 41.80 32.99
N ALA A 165 -15.71 42.37 34.16
CA ALA A 165 -14.75 43.12 34.94
C ALA A 165 -13.59 42.22 35.40
N ILE A 166 -12.36 42.70 35.17
CA ILE A 166 -11.12 42.10 35.65
C ILE A 166 -11.11 42.23 37.18
N GLN A 167 -11.41 41.14 37.89
CA GLN A 167 -11.23 41.05 39.34
C GLN A 167 -9.77 40.73 39.65
N LYS A 168 -9.09 41.65 40.34
CA LYS A 168 -7.79 41.43 40.97
C LYS A 168 -7.95 40.44 42.12
N THR A 169 -7.52 39.19 41.93
CA THR A 169 -7.50 38.19 42.98
C THR A 169 -6.34 38.45 43.94
N SER A 170 -6.69 38.77 45.20
CA SER A 170 -5.76 38.86 46.32
C SER A 170 -5.21 37.47 46.67
N ALA A 171 -3.88 37.41 46.84
CA ALA A 171 -3.08 36.19 47.05
C ALA A 171 -3.32 35.46 48.40
N SER A 172 -4.25 35.92 49.26
CA SER A 172 -4.52 35.30 50.56
C SER A 172 -5.77 34.39 50.60
N SER A 173 -6.52 34.27 49.50
CA SER A 173 -7.74 33.42 49.44
C SER A 173 -7.47 31.93 49.20
N GLY A 174 -6.33 31.57 48.61
CA GLY A 174 -6.00 30.18 48.27
C GLY A 174 -5.88 29.27 49.50
N LEU A 175 -5.40 29.80 50.63
CA LEU A 175 -5.23 29.00 51.86
C LEU A 175 -6.57 28.65 52.52
N LYS A 176 -7.56 29.55 52.48
CA LYS A 176 -8.91 29.30 53.02
C LYS A 176 -9.70 28.33 52.14
N ALA A 177 -9.58 28.42 50.82
CA ALA A 177 -10.16 27.45 49.89
C ALA A 177 -9.55 26.05 50.08
N LEU A 178 -8.23 25.96 50.32
CA LEU A 178 -7.54 24.71 50.64
C LEU A 178 -8.05 24.10 51.96
N LEU A 179 -8.24 24.92 53.00
CA LEU A 179 -8.72 24.46 54.32
C LEU A 179 -10.17 23.95 54.25
N VAL A 180 -11.04 24.65 53.52
CA VAL A 180 -12.42 24.19 53.28
C VAL A 180 -12.43 22.88 52.49
N LEU A 181 -11.56 22.73 51.50
CA LEU A 181 -11.43 21.49 50.73
C LEU A 181 -10.90 20.33 51.58
N ILE A 182 -9.89 20.56 52.43
CA ILE A 182 -9.36 19.54 53.36
C ILE A 182 -10.45 19.08 54.34
N ILE A 183 -11.27 20.01 54.85
CA ILE A 183 -12.41 19.69 55.72
C ILE A 183 -13.47 18.87 54.96
N LEU A 184 -13.75 19.21 53.70
CA LEU A 184 -14.68 18.47 52.84
C LEU A 184 -14.17 17.05 52.52
N ILE A 185 -12.87 16.90 52.25
CA ILE A 185 -12.23 15.60 52.01
C ILE A 185 -12.23 14.78 53.30
N ALA A 186 -11.91 15.37 54.45
CA ALA A 186 -11.95 14.68 55.74
C ALA A 186 -13.38 14.23 56.11
N ALA A 187 -14.39 15.06 55.83
CA ALA A 187 -15.80 14.70 56.01
C ALA A 187 -16.23 13.58 55.05
N MET A 188 -15.77 13.59 53.80
CA MET A 188 -16.04 12.52 52.83
C MET A 188 -15.33 11.19 53.17
N VAL A 189 -14.10 11.23 53.70
CA VAL A 189 -13.38 10.03 54.17
C VAL A 189 -14.09 9.43 55.40
N GLY A 190 -14.59 10.27 56.32
CA GLY A 190 -15.36 9.80 57.47
C GLY A 190 -16.71 9.17 57.10
N ALA A 191 -17.42 9.74 56.13
CA ALA A 191 -18.74 9.25 55.70
C ALA A 191 -18.66 8.10 54.66
N GLY A 192 -17.59 8.03 53.87
CA GLY A 192 -17.37 6.98 52.86
C GLY A 192 -17.21 5.58 53.44
N MET A 193 -16.78 5.46 54.71
CA MET A 193 -16.66 4.16 55.39
C MET A 193 -18.01 3.49 55.69
N GLN A 194 -19.15 4.17 55.53
CA GLN A 194 -20.49 3.62 55.80
C GLN A 194 -21.32 3.28 54.55
N GLY A 195 -20.77 3.39 53.34
CA GLY A 195 -21.46 3.01 52.09
C GLY A 195 -22.67 3.89 51.68
N LEU A 196 -23.10 4.83 52.52
CA LEU A 196 -24.25 5.71 52.30
C LEU A 196 -24.08 6.74 51.16
N LEU A 197 -22.85 6.98 50.69
CA LEU A 197 -22.56 8.01 49.70
C LEU A 197 -22.48 7.51 48.25
N ASP A 198 -22.50 6.19 48.01
CA ASP A 198 -22.32 5.64 46.66
C ASP A 198 -23.36 6.16 45.62
N PRO A 199 -24.67 6.29 45.94
CA PRO A 199 -25.62 6.87 44.96
C PRO A 199 -25.41 8.37 44.73
N VAL A 200 -24.90 9.12 45.70
CA VAL A 200 -24.65 10.56 45.58
C VAL A 200 -23.39 10.83 44.75
N LEU A 201 -22.33 10.04 44.96
CA LEU A 201 -21.06 10.12 44.22
C LEU A 201 -21.21 9.80 42.74
N LYS A 202 -22.20 8.98 42.37
CA LYS A 202 -22.51 8.62 40.97
C LYS A 202 -23.39 9.64 40.24
N THR A 203 -23.87 10.71 40.91
CA THR A 203 -24.67 11.73 40.22
C THR A 203 -23.79 12.53 39.22
N PRO A 204 -24.30 12.86 38.01
CA PRO A 204 -23.55 13.63 37.02
C PRO A 204 -23.01 14.97 37.56
N ALA A 205 -23.75 15.62 38.46
CA ALA A 205 -23.35 16.87 39.09
C ALA A 205 -22.14 16.70 40.02
N MET A 206 -22.09 15.62 40.83
CA MET A 206 -20.92 15.34 41.68
C MET A 206 -19.71 14.93 40.85
N GLN A 207 -19.91 14.18 39.77
CA GLN A 207 -18.83 13.86 38.83
C GLN A 207 -18.27 15.13 38.17
N ALA A 208 -19.13 16.05 37.73
CA ALA A 208 -18.69 17.34 37.21
C ALA A 208 -17.95 18.19 38.27
N ALA A 209 -18.43 18.23 39.51
CA ALA A 209 -17.81 18.98 40.60
C ALA A 209 -16.44 18.41 41.01
N THR A 210 -16.33 17.09 41.13
CA THR A 210 -15.06 16.39 41.43
C THR A 210 -14.04 16.56 40.32
N ARG A 211 -14.47 16.57 39.05
CA ARG A 211 -13.61 16.90 37.89
C ARG A 211 -13.10 18.33 37.97
N ALA A 212 -13.99 19.30 38.14
CA ALA A 212 -13.62 20.72 38.25
C ALA A 212 -12.66 20.97 39.43
N ALA A 213 -12.87 20.28 40.55
CA ALA A 213 -11.97 20.33 41.71
C ALA A 213 -10.60 19.69 41.39
N SER A 214 -10.58 18.50 40.79
CA SER A 214 -9.34 17.82 40.38
C SER A 214 -8.51 18.68 39.43
N ASP A 215 -9.12 19.26 38.40
CA ASP A 215 -8.41 20.10 37.42
C ASP A 215 -7.89 21.40 38.06
N SER A 216 -8.65 22.00 38.97
CA SER A 216 -8.22 23.19 39.71
C SER A 216 -7.05 22.92 40.66
N LEU A 217 -6.90 21.68 41.13
CA LEU A 217 -5.84 21.28 42.05
C LEU A 217 -4.53 20.89 41.36
N ARG A 218 -4.53 20.62 40.04
CA ARG A 218 -3.32 20.21 39.29
C ARG A 218 -2.08 21.10 39.53
N PRO A 219 -2.18 22.44 39.53
CA PRO A 219 -1.01 23.30 39.79
C PRO A 219 -0.46 23.14 41.22
N LEU A 220 -1.33 22.80 42.18
CA LEU A 220 -0.99 22.55 43.57
C LEU A 220 -0.36 21.17 43.76
N VAL A 221 -0.82 20.16 43.02
CA VAL A 221 -0.24 18.81 43.05
C VAL A 221 1.22 18.81 42.60
N ALA A 222 1.55 19.62 41.59
CA ALA A 222 2.94 19.81 41.17
C ALA A 222 3.86 20.32 42.30
N ARG A 223 3.29 20.98 43.33
CA ARG A 223 4.04 21.48 44.50
C ARG A 223 4.13 20.48 45.64
N PHE A 224 3.27 19.46 45.69
CA PHE A 224 3.22 18.46 46.77
C PHE A 224 3.20 17.04 46.20
N PRO A 225 4.38 16.43 45.97
CA PRO A 225 4.50 15.09 45.37
C PRO A 225 3.72 14.00 46.10
N ALA A 226 3.52 14.14 47.41
CA ALA A 226 2.72 13.22 48.21
C ALA A 226 1.24 13.16 47.78
N LEU A 227 0.69 14.26 47.25
CA LEU A 227 -0.69 14.30 46.74
C LEU A 227 -0.82 13.73 45.32
N ALA A 228 0.29 13.62 44.58
CA ALA A 228 0.28 13.08 43.21
C ALA A 228 -0.10 11.59 43.17
N GLN A 229 0.02 10.86 44.28
CA GLN A 229 -0.45 9.47 44.37
C GLN A 229 -1.98 9.36 44.37
N PHE A 230 -2.70 10.42 44.75
CA PHE A 230 -4.16 10.42 44.86
C PHE A 230 -4.87 11.02 43.65
N ILE A 231 -4.15 11.73 42.78
CA ILE A 231 -4.72 12.43 41.63
C ILE A 231 -4.16 11.77 40.37
N SER A 232 -5.07 11.33 39.49
CA SER A 232 -4.71 10.66 38.23
C SER A 232 -3.68 11.50 37.47
N PRO A 233 -2.56 10.92 37.01
CA PRO A 233 -1.55 11.65 36.24
C PRO A 233 -2.09 12.16 34.90
N ILE A 234 -3.22 11.61 34.44
CA ILE A 234 -3.88 11.98 33.18
C ILE A 234 -5.26 12.61 33.42
N PRO A 235 -5.70 13.55 32.54
CA PRO A 235 -7.06 14.10 32.60
C PRO A 235 -8.12 13.03 32.45
N THR A 236 -9.34 13.31 32.93
CA THR A 236 -10.49 12.46 32.64
C THR A 236 -10.83 12.56 31.16
N LEU A 237 -11.05 11.42 30.51
CA LEU A 237 -11.38 11.33 29.09
C LEU A 237 -12.79 10.76 28.96
N ASP A 238 -13.78 11.63 28.74
CA ASP A 238 -15.19 11.24 28.64
C ASP A 238 -15.52 10.46 27.36
N ASP A 239 -14.66 10.57 26.36
CA ASP A 239 -14.74 9.86 25.10
C ASP A 239 -14.01 8.51 25.12
N VAL A 240 -13.52 8.04 26.26
CA VAL A 240 -12.78 6.75 26.35
C VAL A 240 -13.58 5.73 27.16
N ALA A 241 -13.44 4.45 26.81
CA ALA A 241 -14.02 3.36 27.58
C ALA A 241 -13.48 3.39 29.03
N PRO A 242 -14.30 3.16 30.07
CA PRO A 242 -13.81 3.12 31.45
C PRO A 242 -12.64 2.13 31.64
N GLU A 243 -12.71 0.98 30.96
CA GLU A 243 -11.68 -0.07 31.02
C GLU A 243 -10.38 0.43 30.38
N ASP A 244 -10.46 1.04 29.19
CA ASP A 244 -9.31 1.61 28.50
C ASP A 244 -8.71 2.79 29.28
N TYR A 245 -9.54 3.58 29.96
CA TYR A 245 -9.09 4.70 30.77
C TYR A 245 -8.27 4.24 31.98
N GLU A 246 -8.69 3.19 32.67
CA GLU A 246 -7.90 2.60 33.77
C GLU A 246 -6.58 2.01 33.26
N GLU A 247 -6.54 1.42 32.06
CA GLU A 247 -5.27 0.99 31.44
C GLU A 247 -4.33 2.17 31.14
N LEU A 248 -4.85 3.29 30.59
CA LEU A 248 -4.06 4.50 30.36
C LEU A 248 -3.49 5.04 31.68
N LYS A 249 -4.32 5.13 32.72
CA LYS A 249 -3.92 5.61 34.05
C LYS A 249 -2.89 4.70 34.69
N ALA A 250 -3.06 3.38 34.57
CA ALA A 250 -2.11 2.40 35.02
C ALA A 250 -0.76 2.59 34.30
N ALA A 251 -0.77 2.81 32.99
CA ALA A 251 0.46 3.03 32.21
C ALA A 251 1.20 4.32 32.57
N ALA A 252 0.47 5.39 32.91
CA ALA A 252 1.06 6.65 33.36
C ALA A 252 1.53 6.67 34.84
N SER A 253 1.25 5.61 35.60
CA SER A 253 1.54 5.59 37.04
C SER A 253 3.05 5.65 37.32
N PRO A 254 3.50 6.55 38.22
CA PRO A 254 4.91 6.68 38.56
C PRO A 254 5.42 5.44 39.30
N GLY A 255 6.72 5.13 39.15
CA GLY A 255 7.38 4.02 39.85
C GLY A 255 7.13 2.62 39.27
N GLN A 256 6.28 2.49 38.26
CA GLN A 256 6.10 1.25 37.52
C GLN A 256 7.13 1.12 36.37
N PRO A 257 7.49 -0.12 35.95
CA PRO A 257 8.25 -0.33 34.73
C PRO A 257 7.61 0.39 33.55
N THR A 258 8.44 0.92 32.65
CA THR A 258 7.95 1.67 31.49
C THR A 258 7.03 0.81 30.64
N ARG A 259 5.78 1.27 30.52
CA ARG A 259 4.72 0.62 29.76
C ARG A 259 3.89 1.68 29.05
N LEU A 260 3.34 1.30 27.91
CA LEU A 260 2.40 2.13 27.16
C LEU A 260 1.06 1.42 27.07
N ALA A 261 0.00 2.21 27.17
CA ALA A 261 -1.36 1.80 26.85
C ALA A 261 -1.91 2.72 25.76
N VAL A 262 -2.84 2.18 24.97
CA VAL A 262 -3.53 2.91 23.90
C VAL A 262 -5.03 2.75 24.05
N ALA A 263 -5.75 3.85 23.91
CA ALA A 263 -7.21 3.90 23.92
C ALA A 263 -7.73 4.59 22.67
N VAL A 264 -8.90 4.16 22.19
CA VAL A 264 -9.60 4.84 21.10
C VAL A 264 -10.60 5.84 21.65
N SER A 265 -10.66 7.02 21.04
CA SER A 265 -11.74 8.00 21.27
C SER A 265 -13.04 7.52 20.64
N ARG A 266 -14.12 7.54 21.42
CA ARG A 266 -15.50 7.25 21.02
C ARG A 266 -16.22 8.48 20.47
N ALA A 267 -15.55 9.63 20.41
CA ALA A 267 -16.15 10.86 19.89
C ALA A 267 -16.50 10.73 18.39
N ASP A 268 -15.64 10.08 17.61
CA ASP A 268 -15.87 9.78 16.20
C ASP A 268 -15.24 8.42 15.83
N LEU A 269 -16.07 7.38 15.72
CA LEU A 269 -15.61 6.03 15.33
C LEU A 269 -15.30 5.92 13.83
N MET A 270 -15.72 6.88 13.01
CA MET A 270 -15.51 6.90 11.57
C MET A 270 -14.17 7.54 11.19
N ALA A 271 -13.66 8.42 12.05
CA ALA A 271 -12.32 9.01 11.97
C ALA A 271 -11.62 8.90 13.33
N PRO A 272 -11.23 7.67 13.73
CA PRO A 272 -10.80 7.40 15.09
C PRO A 272 -9.55 8.19 15.42
N LEU A 273 -9.51 8.62 16.68
CA LEU A 273 -8.37 9.26 17.29
C LEU A 273 -7.91 8.39 18.45
N PHE A 274 -6.60 8.32 18.67
CA PHE A 274 -6.02 7.48 19.70
C PHE A 274 -5.36 8.31 20.78
N TYR A 275 -5.59 7.91 22.03
CA TYR A 275 -4.84 8.39 23.19
C TYR A 275 -3.79 7.35 23.53
N VAL A 276 -2.55 7.78 23.70
CA VAL A 276 -1.46 6.93 24.16
C VAL A 276 -0.97 7.44 25.50
N SER A 277 -0.87 6.58 26.49
CA SER A 277 -0.42 6.96 27.82
C SER A 277 0.69 6.06 28.33
N GLY A 278 1.64 6.64 29.06
CA GLY A 278 2.77 5.92 29.64
C GLY A 278 3.67 6.82 30.44
N ASN A 279 4.59 6.22 31.18
CA ASN A 279 5.57 6.93 32.02
C ASN A 279 6.76 7.53 31.24
N LEU A 280 6.72 7.58 29.90
CA LEU A 280 7.76 8.18 29.07
C LEU A 280 8.00 9.68 29.40
N PRO A 281 9.20 10.22 29.12
CA PRO A 281 9.44 11.65 29.24
C PRO A 281 8.59 12.47 28.27
N ASP A 282 8.33 13.73 28.62
CA ASP A 282 7.59 14.64 27.74
C ASP A 282 8.37 14.89 26.44
N GLY A 283 7.63 15.03 25.35
CA GLY A 283 8.19 15.16 24.01
C GLY A 283 8.54 13.84 23.33
N ALA A 284 8.47 12.70 24.03
CA ALA A 284 8.57 11.38 23.40
C ALA A 284 7.53 11.24 22.28
N GLN A 285 7.92 10.64 21.17
CA GLN A 285 7.03 10.40 20.02
C GLN A 285 6.73 8.91 19.91
N VAL A 286 5.49 8.56 19.61
CA VAL A 286 5.08 7.19 19.39
C VAL A 286 4.23 7.13 18.13
N ASP A 287 4.44 6.10 17.32
CA ASP A 287 3.63 5.87 16.13
C ASP A 287 2.57 4.82 16.46
N VAL A 288 1.32 5.11 16.09
CA VAL A 288 0.19 4.19 16.22
C VAL A 288 -0.16 3.69 14.83
N TRP A 289 0.26 2.47 14.53
CA TRP A 289 -0.09 1.76 13.31
C TRP A 289 -1.42 1.05 13.50
N VAL A 290 -2.29 1.15 12.51
CA VAL A 290 -3.65 0.60 12.52
C VAL A 290 -3.82 -0.28 11.30
N GLU A 291 -4.05 -1.57 11.53
CA GLU A 291 -4.21 -2.57 10.47
C GLU A 291 -5.57 -3.24 10.58
N GLY A 292 -6.33 -3.25 9.50
CA GLY A 292 -7.64 -3.88 9.44
C GLY A 292 -7.53 -5.39 9.26
N VAL A 293 -8.33 -6.14 10.03
CA VAL A 293 -8.41 -7.60 9.89
C VAL A 293 -9.27 -7.90 8.65
N SER A 294 -8.64 -8.42 7.60
CA SER A 294 -9.16 -8.49 6.23
C SER A 294 -10.55 -9.12 6.08
N ASP A 295 -10.89 -10.10 6.91
CA ASP A 295 -12.19 -10.80 6.90
C ASP A 295 -13.28 -10.13 7.74
N THR A 296 -12.99 -8.97 8.31
CA THR A 296 -13.94 -8.19 9.10
C THR A 296 -14.22 -6.82 8.48
N LEU A 297 -13.45 -6.42 7.46
CA LEU A 297 -13.57 -5.10 6.85
C LEU A 297 -14.75 -5.06 5.86
N LEU A 298 -15.60 -4.05 6.02
CA LEU A 298 -16.71 -3.83 5.12
C LEU A 298 -16.28 -3.04 3.88
N ASN A 299 -16.61 -3.58 2.70
CA ASN A 299 -16.32 -2.98 1.39
C ASN A 299 -14.82 -2.78 1.07
N GLN A 300 -13.92 -3.36 1.86
CA GLN A 300 -12.48 -3.34 1.63
C GLN A 300 -11.88 -4.68 2.02
N THR A 301 -10.85 -5.15 1.33
CA THR A 301 -10.13 -6.39 1.68
C THR A 301 -8.94 -6.15 2.59
N ALA A 302 -8.47 -4.90 2.68
CA ALA A 302 -7.34 -4.51 3.51
C ALA A 302 -7.47 -3.03 3.87
N PHE A 303 -6.86 -2.66 5.00
CA PHE A 303 -6.65 -1.27 5.39
C PHE A 303 -5.40 -1.21 6.25
N SER A 304 -4.52 -0.25 5.96
CA SER A 304 -3.43 0.13 6.86
C SER A 304 -3.35 1.64 6.93
N GLY A 305 -3.03 2.15 8.11
CA GLY A 305 -2.81 3.57 8.35
C GLY A 305 -1.93 3.74 9.58
N HIS A 306 -1.37 4.94 9.75
CA HIS A 306 -0.64 5.28 10.96
C HIS A 306 -0.90 6.72 11.36
N ALA A 307 -0.73 7.00 12.64
CA ALA A 307 -0.75 8.36 13.17
C ALA A 307 0.25 8.48 14.32
N THR A 308 0.93 9.62 14.41
CA THR A 308 1.92 9.87 15.46
C THR A 308 1.27 10.60 16.63
N ALA A 309 1.64 10.23 17.86
CA ALA A 309 1.30 10.95 19.08
C ALA A 309 2.57 11.46 19.76
N LYS A 310 2.54 12.73 20.18
CA LYS A 310 3.59 13.33 21.01
C LYS A 310 3.15 13.34 22.47
N MET A 311 3.94 12.75 23.34
CA MET A 311 3.66 12.66 24.78
C MET A 311 3.78 14.04 25.43
N ASN A 312 2.75 14.45 26.18
CA ASN A 312 2.75 15.67 26.99
C ASN A 312 2.05 15.36 28.32
N GLN A 313 2.78 15.47 29.44
CA GLN A 313 2.28 15.12 30.76
C GLN A 313 1.72 13.68 30.80
N LYS A 314 2.51 12.71 30.32
CA LYS A 314 2.17 11.27 30.30
C LYS A 314 1.00 10.88 29.39
N LEU A 315 0.46 11.81 28.59
CA LEU A 315 -0.60 11.55 27.62
C LEU A 315 -0.23 12.13 26.25
N GLY A 316 -0.30 11.31 25.22
CA GLY A 316 -0.20 11.69 23.82
C GLY A 316 -1.54 11.54 23.13
N LYS A 317 -1.79 12.39 22.13
CA LYS A 317 -3.00 12.38 21.31
C LYS A 317 -2.57 12.31 19.84
N THR A 318 -3.11 11.37 19.08
CA THR A 318 -2.87 11.32 17.63
C THR A 318 -3.75 12.32 16.89
N GLU A 319 -3.47 12.53 15.61
CA GLU A 319 -4.45 13.08 14.68
C GLU A 319 -5.57 12.06 14.39
N THR A 320 -6.67 12.50 13.78
CA THR A 320 -7.76 11.61 13.35
C THR A 320 -7.32 10.79 12.16
N LEU A 321 -7.49 9.46 12.22
CA LEU A 321 -7.14 8.58 11.12
C LEU A 321 -8.27 8.54 10.08
N ARG A 322 -7.91 8.75 8.81
CA ARG A 322 -8.82 8.70 7.65
C ARG A 322 -8.14 7.97 6.49
N MET A 323 -8.92 7.58 5.50
CA MET A 323 -8.36 7.14 4.22
C MET A 323 -7.65 8.31 3.50
N ALA A 324 -6.77 7.99 2.55
CA ALA A 324 -6.03 9.00 1.78
C ALA A 324 -6.94 9.98 1.00
N ASP A 325 -8.16 9.55 0.66
CA ASP A 325 -9.19 10.38 0.00
C ASP A 325 -10.08 11.17 1.01
N GLY A 326 -9.73 11.15 2.30
CA GLY A 326 -10.47 11.81 3.38
C GLY A 326 -11.73 11.05 3.84
N LYS A 327 -12.08 9.92 3.20
CA LYS A 327 -13.21 9.09 3.60
C LYS A 327 -12.97 8.45 4.97
N PRO A 328 -14.06 8.14 5.69
CA PRO A 328 -13.94 7.40 6.93
C PRO A 328 -13.31 6.02 6.69
N ILE A 329 -12.66 5.49 7.74
CA ILE A 329 -12.09 4.15 7.65
C ILE A 329 -13.21 3.10 7.50
N PRO A 330 -12.92 1.94 6.88
CA PRO A 330 -13.89 0.86 6.78
C PRO A 330 -14.41 0.41 8.15
N ARG A 331 -15.63 -0.12 8.18
CA ARG A 331 -16.16 -0.71 9.41
C ARG A 331 -15.61 -2.12 9.57
N GLY A 332 -15.05 -2.45 10.73
CA GLY A 332 -14.50 -3.78 10.98
C GLY A 332 -13.62 -3.86 12.22
N GLN A 333 -12.94 -4.99 12.37
CA GLN A 333 -11.95 -5.21 13.42
C GLN A 333 -10.57 -4.73 12.96
N TYR A 334 -9.84 -4.13 13.88
CA TYR A 334 -8.52 -3.55 13.67
C TYR A 334 -7.55 -4.06 14.74
N LEU A 335 -6.29 -4.18 14.35
CA LEU A 335 -5.14 -4.39 15.21
C LEU A 335 -4.35 -3.09 15.24
N LEU A 336 -4.09 -2.60 16.45
CA LEU A 336 -3.28 -1.42 16.69
C LEU A 336 -1.92 -1.87 17.21
N PHE A 337 -0.86 -1.29 16.67
CA PHE A 337 0.51 -1.49 17.08
C PHE A 337 1.11 -0.13 17.44
N VAL A 338 1.58 0.01 18.66
CA VAL A 338 2.26 1.23 19.09
C VAL A 338 3.76 0.98 19.04
N THR A 339 4.48 1.78 18.27
CA THR A 339 5.92 1.69 18.13
C THR A 339 6.59 2.98 18.57
N GLU A 340 7.91 2.96 18.70
CA GLU A 340 8.67 4.20 18.81
C GLU A 340 8.51 5.05 17.53
N GLY A 341 8.41 6.37 17.69
CA GLY A 341 8.41 7.31 16.58
C GLY A 341 9.80 7.55 16.02
N ASP A 342 9.88 8.02 14.76
CA ASP A 342 11.13 8.22 14.01
C ASP A 342 12.08 9.24 14.66
N SER A 343 11.53 10.22 15.39
CA SER A 343 12.30 11.27 16.04
C SER A 343 12.09 11.24 17.55
N GLN A 344 13.10 10.76 18.27
CA GLN A 344 13.11 10.79 19.74
C GLN A 344 14.02 11.90 20.26
N PRO A 345 13.55 12.69 21.25
CA PRO A 345 14.44 13.54 22.04
C PRO A 345 15.54 12.70 22.70
N ASP A 346 16.76 13.24 22.81
CA ASP A 346 17.88 12.56 23.46
C ASP A 346 17.59 11.98 24.85
N PRO A 347 16.83 12.63 25.76
CA PRO A 347 16.49 12.02 27.05
C PRO A 347 15.56 10.81 26.95
N VAL A 348 14.87 10.61 25.81
CA VAL A 348 13.89 9.53 25.62
C VAL A 348 14.53 8.27 25.07
N LYS A 349 15.53 8.41 24.18
CA LYS A 349 16.26 7.30 23.53
C LYS A 349 16.69 6.19 24.52
N PRO A 350 17.41 6.47 25.62
CA PRO A 350 17.86 5.41 26.52
C PRO A 350 16.70 4.70 27.24
N VAL A 351 15.59 5.41 27.50
CA VAL A 351 14.40 4.84 28.14
C VAL A 351 13.70 3.85 27.21
N ILE A 352 13.55 4.19 25.93
CA ILE A 352 12.93 3.31 24.93
C ILE A 352 13.84 2.10 24.64
N SER A 353 15.15 2.31 24.49
CA SER A 353 16.11 1.23 24.28
C SER A 353 16.10 0.21 25.43
N ALA A 354 15.89 0.66 26.66
CA ALA A 354 15.82 -0.21 27.85
C ALA A 354 14.53 -1.04 27.98
N LEU A 355 13.48 -0.75 27.19
CA LEU A 355 12.25 -1.53 27.21
C LEU A 355 12.49 -3.00 26.79
N PRO A 356 11.71 -3.97 27.25
CA PRO A 356 11.77 -5.31 26.69
C PRO A 356 11.28 -5.29 25.22
N ASN A 357 11.89 -6.11 24.36
CA ASN A 357 11.35 -6.34 23.02
C ASN A 357 10.04 -7.12 23.14
N SER A 358 8.99 -6.67 22.47
CA SER A 358 7.72 -7.40 22.42
C SER A 358 7.88 -8.70 21.64
N THR A 359 7.36 -9.80 22.19
CA THR A 359 7.29 -11.11 21.51
C THR A 359 6.07 -11.24 20.60
N VAL A 360 5.27 -10.18 20.48
CA VAL A 360 4.04 -10.19 19.70
C VAL A 360 4.38 -10.27 18.21
N GLN A 361 3.80 -11.25 17.53
CA GLN A 361 3.96 -11.40 16.08
C GLN A 361 3.34 -10.20 15.35
N VAL A 362 4.15 -9.55 14.53
CA VAL A 362 3.76 -8.47 13.63
C VAL A 362 3.33 -9.07 12.29
N PRO A 363 2.18 -8.66 11.72
CA PRO A 363 1.75 -9.07 10.38
C PRO A 363 2.81 -8.80 9.32
N ALA A 364 2.97 -9.70 8.35
CA ALA A 364 4.02 -9.61 7.32
C ALA A 364 4.00 -8.28 6.54
N THR A 365 2.82 -7.73 6.34
CA THR A 365 2.52 -6.41 5.76
C THR A 365 3.22 -5.25 6.49
N LEU A 366 3.34 -5.33 7.81
CA LEU A 366 3.99 -4.32 8.65
C LEU A 366 5.46 -4.65 8.95
N GLN A 367 5.93 -5.87 8.73
CA GLN A 367 7.30 -6.26 9.08
C GLN A 367 8.37 -5.42 8.37
N SER A 368 8.15 -5.03 7.11
CA SER A 368 9.07 -4.16 6.38
C SER A 368 9.06 -2.73 6.92
N GLN A 369 7.89 -2.22 7.29
CA GLN A 369 7.70 -0.86 7.84
C GLN A 369 8.21 -0.74 9.28
N LEU A 370 8.16 -1.84 10.04
CA LEU A 370 8.57 -1.91 11.44
C LEU A 370 9.97 -2.53 11.63
N LYS A 371 10.72 -2.79 10.55
CA LYS A 371 11.96 -3.60 10.57
C LYS A 371 13.04 -3.08 11.53
N GLU A 372 12.93 -1.83 11.97
CA GLU A 372 13.86 -1.18 12.91
C GLU A 372 13.16 -0.53 14.11
N LYS A 373 11.83 -0.63 14.19
CA LYS A 373 11.04 0.02 15.24
C LYS A 373 10.68 -0.96 16.34
N LYS A 374 10.92 -0.56 17.58
CA LYS A 374 10.52 -1.35 18.74
C LYS A 374 8.99 -1.33 18.91
N LEU A 375 8.38 -2.52 18.90
CA LEU A 375 6.96 -2.68 19.24
C LEU A 375 6.77 -2.57 20.76
N LEU A 376 5.93 -1.62 21.19
CA LEU A 376 5.74 -1.26 22.60
C LEU A 376 4.45 -1.84 23.18
N THR A 377 3.35 -1.81 22.43
CA THR A 377 2.08 -2.44 22.82
C THR A 377 1.22 -2.78 21.61
N ARG A 378 0.27 -3.70 21.78
CA ARG A 378 -0.71 -4.11 20.78
C ARG A 378 -2.10 -4.16 21.39
N LYS A 379 -3.11 -3.69 20.67
CA LYS A 379 -4.52 -3.81 21.06
C LYS A 379 -5.41 -4.10 19.88
N SER A 380 -6.61 -4.61 20.09
CA SER A 380 -7.61 -4.79 19.04
C SER A 380 -8.87 -4.00 19.34
N TYR A 381 -9.41 -3.35 18.32
CA TYR A 381 -10.63 -2.55 18.41
C TYR A 381 -11.56 -2.86 17.24
N PHE A 382 -12.85 -2.63 17.45
CA PHE A 382 -13.83 -2.58 16.36
C PHE A 382 -14.12 -1.11 16.04
N LEU A 383 -13.85 -0.68 14.81
CA LEU A 383 -13.91 0.72 14.39
C LEU A 383 -14.87 0.89 13.19
N GLY A 384 -15.21 2.14 12.84
CA GLY A 384 -16.11 2.47 11.74
C GLY A 384 -17.61 2.25 12.04
N GLY A 385 -17.99 2.15 13.32
CA GLY A 385 -19.38 2.01 13.78
C GLY A 385 -19.58 0.88 14.81
N PRO A 386 -20.81 0.62 15.27
CA PRO A 386 -21.09 -0.46 16.22
C PRO A 386 -20.88 -1.85 15.58
N ARG A 387 -21.02 -2.95 16.30
CA ARG A 387 -21.08 -4.30 15.69
C ARG A 387 -22.52 -4.81 15.72
N ASP A 388 -23.33 -4.40 14.75
CA ASP A 388 -24.77 -4.72 14.67
C ASP A 388 -25.08 -5.79 13.60
N GLN A 389 -26.35 -6.17 13.50
CA GLN A 389 -26.81 -7.15 12.50
C GLN A 389 -26.63 -6.64 11.06
N THR A 390 -26.76 -5.33 10.83
CA THR A 390 -26.56 -4.71 9.51
C THR A 390 -25.12 -4.88 9.04
N TYR A 391 -24.13 -4.74 9.94
CA TYR A 391 -22.73 -5.01 9.65
C TYR A 391 -22.52 -6.47 9.25
N VAL A 392 -23.04 -7.43 10.03
CA VAL A 392 -22.88 -8.85 9.73
C VAL A 392 -23.48 -9.22 8.38
N ALA A 393 -24.69 -8.71 8.07
CA ALA A 393 -25.35 -8.95 6.79
C ALA A 393 -24.56 -8.38 5.60
N ARG A 394 -24.10 -7.11 5.70
CA ARG A 394 -23.31 -6.48 4.64
C ARG A 394 -21.92 -7.09 4.47
N LEU A 395 -21.30 -7.53 5.57
CA LEU A 395 -20.02 -8.24 5.52
C LEU A 395 -20.17 -9.56 4.77
N LYS A 396 -21.23 -10.32 5.07
CA LYS A 396 -21.55 -11.54 4.32
C LYS A 396 -21.75 -11.26 2.83
N GLU A 397 -22.56 -10.27 2.47
CA GLU A 397 -22.77 -9.89 1.07
C GLU A 397 -21.46 -9.48 0.38
N PHE A 398 -20.60 -8.76 1.09
CA PHE A 398 -19.28 -8.40 0.59
C PHE A 398 -18.38 -9.62 0.36
N HIS A 399 -18.35 -10.57 1.30
CA HIS A 399 -17.61 -11.82 1.15
C HIS A 399 -18.14 -12.67 -0.01
N ASP A 400 -19.46 -12.80 -0.14
CA ASP A 400 -20.09 -13.54 -1.24
C ASP A 400 -19.71 -12.91 -2.60
N ARG A 401 -19.69 -11.57 -2.68
CA ARG A 401 -19.25 -10.85 -3.89
C ARG A 401 -17.77 -11.08 -4.21
N ILE A 402 -16.90 -11.06 -3.20
CA ILE A 402 -15.47 -11.37 -3.38
C ILE A 402 -15.28 -12.80 -3.88
N MET A 403 -15.98 -13.77 -3.30
CA MET A 403 -15.91 -15.17 -3.69
C MET A 403 -16.40 -15.39 -5.13
N ALA A 404 -17.51 -14.75 -5.50
CA ALA A 404 -17.99 -14.79 -6.87
C ALA A 404 -16.97 -14.16 -7.83
N LYS A 405 -16.38 -13.01 -7.47
CA LYS A 405 -15.37 -12.33 -8.27
C LYS A 405 -14.13 -13.20 -8.48
N SER A 406 -13.52 -13.72 -7.42
CA SER A 406 -12.33 -14.58 -7.52
C SER A 406 -12.62 -15.85 -8.31
N SER A 407 -13.81 -16.45 -8.16
CA SER A 407 -14.22 -17.60 -8.96
C SER A 407 -14.29 -17.26 -10.44
N ASN A 408 -14.84 -16.10 -10.80
CA ASN A 408 -14.93 -15.64 -12.18
C ASN A 408 -13.54 -15.38 -12.77
N GLU A 409 -12.64 -14.72 -12.03
CA GLU A 409 -11.26 -14.49 -12.45
C GLU A 409 -10.53 -15.80 -12.76
N ARG A 410 -10.68 -16.84 -11.91
CA ARG A 410 -10.07 -18.16 -12.18
C ARG A 410 -10.60 -18.79 -13.46
N VAL A 411 -11.91 -18.74 -13.68
CA VAL A 411 -12.53 -19.29 -14.90
C VAL A 411 -12.02 -18.55 -16.13
N GLU A 412 -11.93 -17.23 -16.06
CA GLU A 412 -11.42 -16.39 -17.15
C GLU A 412 -9.94 -16.70 -17.48
N VAL A 413 -9.06 -16.70 -16.47
CA VAL A 413 -7.63 -17.05 -16.67
C VAL A 413 -7.49 -18.47 -17.24
N LYS A 414 -8.30 -19.43 -16.78
CA LYS A 414 -8.31 -20.80 -17.32
C LYS A 414 -8.71 -20.83 -18.78
N GLN A 415 -9.70 -20.03 -19.18
CA GLN A 415 -10.12 -19.91 -20.57
C GLN A 415 -9.03 -19.30 -21.45
N PHE A 416 -8.37 -18.22 -20.98
CA PHE A 416 -7.24 -17.63 -21.70
C PHE A 416 -6.07 -18.60 -21.84
N THR A 417 -5.75 -19.34 -20.78
CA THR A 417 -4.68 -20.35 -20.80
C THR A 417 -4.97 -21.44 -21.84
N ALA A 418 -6.19 -21.97 -21.87
CA ALA A 418 -6.61 -22.97 -22.86
C ALA A 418 -6.63 -22.42 -24.30
N LEU A 419 -7.05 -21.16 -24.46
CA LEU A 419 -7.04 -20.50 -25.76
C LEU A 419 -5.61 -20.32 -26.28
N LEU A 420 -4.69 -19.83 -25.45
CA LEU A 420 -3.28 -19.65 -25.80
C LEU A 420 -2.62 -20.98 -26.16
N GLU A 421 -2.84 -22.03 -25.35
CA GLU A 421 -2.36 -23.37 -25.67
C GLU A 421 -2.85 -23.84 -27.04
N SER A 422 -4.15 -23.70 -27.33
CA SER A 422 -4.70 -24.05 -28.63
C SER A 422 -4.12 -23.23 -29.78
N GLN A 423 -3.80 -21.94 -29.57
CA GLN A 423 -3.17 -21.10 -30.60
C GLN A 423 -1.72 -21.50 -30.86
N ILE A 424 -0.96 -21.80 -29.79
CA ILE A 424 0.42 -22.27 -29.87
C ILE A 424 0.47 -23.58 -30.67
N ASP A 425 -0.30 -24.58 -30.26
CA ASP A 425 -0.34 -25.90 -30.91
C ASP A 425 -0.85 -25.81 -32.35
N GLY A 426 -1.89 -24.99 -32.59
CA GLY A 426 -2.44 -24.75 -33.92
C GLY A 426 -1.43 -24.11 -34.87
N SER A 427 -0.68 -23.11 -34.39
CA SER A 427 0.37 -22.43 -35.16
C SER A 427 1.52 -23.38 -35.49
N ILE A 428 2.04 -24.12 -34.51
CA ILE A 428 3.12 -25.10 -34.70
C ILE A 428 2.70 -26.20 -35.68
N ALA A 429 1.53 -26.82 -35.47
CA ALA A 429 1.06 -27.92 -36.30
C ALA A 429 0.81 -27.48 -37.77
N THR A 430 0.22 -26.30 -37.96
CA THR A 430 -0.01 -25.75 -39.30
C THR A 430 1.31 -25.39 -39.98
N PHE A 431 2.24 -24.77 -39.25
CA PHE A 431 3.56 -24.43 -39.74
C PHE A 431 4.32 -25.68 -40.19
N ASP A 432 4.43 -26.70 -39.33
CA ASP A 432 5.13 -27.93 -39.65
C ASP A 432 4.51 -28.69 -40.83
N LYS A 433 3.17 -28.71 -40.92
CA LYS A 433 2.46 -29.31 -42.05
C LYS A 433 2.79 -28.61 -43.37
N LEU A 434 2.79 -27.28 -43.39
CA LEU A 434 3.06 -26.49 -44.59
C LEU A 434 4.56 -26.45 -44.91
N ARG A 435 5.44 -26.51 -43.91
CA ARG A 435 6.89 -26.59 -44.11
C ARG A 435 7.29 -27.93 -44.73
N LYS A 436 6.75 -29.06 -44.24
CA LYS A 436 6.99 -30.39 -44.79
C LYS A 436 6.63 -30.46 -46.29
N GLY A 437 7.49 -31.06 -47.10
CA GLY A 437 7.32 -31.14 -48.55
C GLY A 437 8.55 -31.72 -49.25
N PRO A 438 8.51 -31.86 -50.58
CA PRO A 438 9.67 -32.30 -51.34
C PRO A 438 10.83 -31.32 -51.15
N ALA A 439 12.07 -31.82 -51.10
CA ALA A 439 13.28 -31.01 -50.89
C ALA A 439 13.45 -29.88 -51.94
N LYS A 440 12.82 -30.02 -53.11
CA LYS A 440 12.80 -29.03 -54.19
C LYS A 440 11.35 -28.75 -54.61
N PRO A 441 10.60 -27.92 -53.86
CA PRO A 441 9.24 -27.57 -54.23
C PRO A 441 9.23 -26.68 -55.47
N THR A 442 8.23 -26.85 -56.33
CA THR A 442 7.99 -25.96 -57.47
C THR A 442 7.53 -24.58 -56.98
N LYS A 443 7.72 -23.53 -57.79
CA LYS A 443 7.22 -22.18 -57.49
C LYS A 443 5.71 -22.17 -57.20
N ALA A 444 4.93 -22.99 -57.91
CA ALA A 444 3.50 -23.13 -57.68
C ALA A 444 3.18 -23.75 -56.31
N GLN A 445 3.96 -24.75 -55.87
CA GLN A 445 3.80 -25.35 -54.53
C GLN A 445 4.17 -24.36 -53.42
N LEU A 446 5.22 -23.56 -53.60
CA LEU A 446 5.59 -22.50 -52.65
C LEU A 446 4.48 -21.45 -52.53
N ALA A 447 3.92 -20.99 -53.66
CA ALA A 447 2.81 -20.05 -53.67
C ALA A 447 1.54 -20.62 -52.99
N ALA A 448 1.24 -21.91 -53.22
CA ALA A 448 0.11 -22.58 -52.56
C ALA A 448 0.31 -22.69 -51.04
N LYS A 449 1.53 -23.01 -50.58
CA LYS A 449 1.87 -23.06 -49.15
C LYS A 449 1.76 -21.68 -48.49
N ALA A 450 2.31 -20.64 -49.13
CA ALA A 450 2.22 -19.27 -48.62
C ALA A 450 0.77 -18.80 -48.52
N LYS A 451 -0.06 -19.06 -49.54
CA LYS A 451 -1.49 -18.76 -49.51
C LYS A 451 -2.21 -19.48 -48.37
N ALA A 452 -1.96 -20.78 -48.18
CA ALA A 452 -2.55 -21.54 -47.10
C ALA A 452 -2.14 -21.02 -45.71
N TRP A 453 -0.91 -20.54 -45.56
CA TRP A 453 -0.46 -19.87 -44.34
C TRP A 453 -1.16 -18.51 -44.14
N ASP A 454 -1.27 -17.69 -45.19
CA ASP A 454 -1.97 -16.41 -45.11
C ASP A 454 -3.44 -16.58 -44.65
N ASP A 455 -4.14 -17.59 -45.18
CA ASP A 455 -5.52 -17.91 -44.77
C ASP A 455 -5.61 -18.32 -43.29
N PHE A 456 -4.58 -18.98 -42.76
CA PHE A 456 -4.47 -19.31 -41.33
C PHE A 456 -4.15 -18.07 -40.48
N ASN A 457 -3.18 -17.26 -40.93
CA ASN A 457 -2.73 -16.03 -40.27
C ASN A 457 -3.89 -15.05 -40.05
N VAL A 458 -4.77 -14.87 -41.04
CA VAL A 458 -5.96 -14.00 -40.90
C VAL A 458 -6.84 -14.42 -39.71
N LYS A 459 -7.04 -15.73 -39.52
CA LYS A 459 -7.82 -16.25 -38.39
C LYS A 459 -7.08 -16.09 -37.06
N TRP A 460 -5.76 -16.28 -37.08
CA TRP A 460 -4.91 -16.12 -35.90
C TRP A 460 -4.93 -14.67 -35.40
N VAL A 461 -4.73 -13.69 -36.29
CA VAL A 461 -4.76 -12.25 -35.97
C VAL A 461 -6.12 -11.84 -35.35
N GLN A 462 -7.23 -12.42 -35.80
CA GLN A 462 -8.54 -12.15 -35.20
C GLN A 462 -8.62 -12.61 -33.74
N VAL A 463 -8.04 -13.78 -33.41
CA VAL A 463 -8.00 -14.29 -32.03
C VAL A 463 -7.05 -13.45 -31.18
N GLU A 464 -5.89 -13.09 -31.73
CA GLU A 464 -4.93 -12.21 -31.06
C GLU A 464 -5.56 -10.86 -30.71
N GLU A 465 -6.29 -10.24 -31.65
CA GLU A 465 -6.98 -8.99 -31.42
C GLU A 465 -8.00 -9.10 -30.28
N GLN A 466 -8.74 -10.21 -30.21
CA GLN A 466 -9.69 -10.45 -29.11
C GLN A 466 -8.99 -10.55 -27.75
N ILE A 467 -7.85 -11.25 -27.67
CA ILE A 467 -7.04 -11.34 -26.45
C ILE A 467 -6.53 -9.96 -26.05
N ASN A 468 -5.96 -9.22 -27.01
CA ASN A 468 -5.43 -7.88 -26.78
C ASN A 468 -6.52 -6.89 -26.34
N GLN A 469 -7.71 -6.94 -26.94
CA GLN A 469 -8.85 -6.13 -26.53
C GLN A 469 -9.38 -6.48 -25.13
N ALA A 470 -9.31 -7.75 -24.73
CA ALA A 470 -9.68 -8.17 -23.38
C ALA A 470 -8.65 -7.64 -22.36
N MET A 471 -7.36 -7.82 -22.64
CA MET A 471 -6.27 -7.41 -21.75
C MET A 471 -6.07 -5.89 -21.68
N ALA A 472 -6.32 -5.16 -22.75
CA ALA A 472 -6.18 -3.69 -22.79
C ALA A 472 -7.12 -2.96 -21.81
N LYS A 473 -8.20 -3.61 -21.38
CA LYS A 473 -9.12 -3.06 -20.37
C LYS A 473 -8.57 -3.16 -18.95
N ILE A 474 -7.52 -3.95 -18.75
CA ILE A 474 -6.97 -4.29 -17.45
C ILE A 474 -5.67 -3.50 -17.26
N THR A 475 -5.72 -2.44 -16.45
CA THR A 475 -4.55 -1.61 -16.16
C THR A 475 -3.62 -2.28 -15.13
N PRO A 476 -2.33 -1.96 -15.11
CA PRO A 476 -1.40 -2.46 -14.08
C PRO A 476 -1.87 -2.14 -12.65
N ASP A 477 -2.44 -0.96 -12.43
CA ASP A 477 -3.01 -0.57 -11.14
C ASP A 477 -4.23 -1.41 -10.76
N ALA A 478 -5.10 -1.70 -11.73
CA ALA A 478 -6.26 -2.57 -11.51
C ALA A 478 -5.80 -3.99 -11.13
N LEU A 479 -4.80 -4.55 -11.81
CA LEU A 479 -4.25 -5.88 -11.50
C LEU A 479 -3.77 -6.00 -10.05
N THR A 480 -3.15 -4.93 -9.54
CA THR A 480 -2.60 -4.91 -8.17
C THR A 480 -3.71 -4.74 -7.13
N ASN A 481 -4.63 -3.81 -7.38
CA ASN A 481 -5.58 -3.37 -6.37
C ASN A 481 -6.91 -4.15 -6.41
N GLU A 482 -7.41 -4.43 -7.61
CA GLU A 482 -8.76 -4.94 -7.81
C GLU A 482 -8.85 -6.45 -8.04
N TYR A 483 -7.84 -7.05 -8.67
CA TYR A 483 -7.84 -8.48 -9.00
C TYR A 483 -7.20 -9.32 -7.89
N PHE A 484 -7.73 -10.53 -7.67
CA PHE A 484 -7.15 -11.49 -6.73
C PHE A 484 -5.95 -12.21 -7.32
N TYR A 485 -5.99 -12.43 -8.64
CA TYR A 485 -4.99 -13.20 -9.37
C TYR A 485 -4.28 -12.36 -10.42
N GLY A 486 -4.03 -11.08 -10.14
CA GLY A 486 -3.32 -10.14 -11.01
C GLY A 486 -2.03 -10.71 -11.65
N PRO A 487 -1.15 -11.38 -10.88
CA PRO A 487 0.01 -12.09 -11.41
C PRO A 487 -0.28 -13.09 -12.55
N LEU A 488 -1.42 -13.79 -12.51
CA LEU A 488 -1.78 -14.73 -13.57
C LEU A 488 -2.16 -14.01 -14.87
N TYR A 489 -2.82 -12.85 -14.79
CA TYR A 489 -3.10 -12.02 -15.96
C TYR A 489 -1.79 -11.47 -16.56
N GLN A 490 -0.81 -11.08 -15.75
CA GLN A 490 0.52 -10.68 -16.22
C GLN A 490 1.22 -11.83 -16.96
N LEU A 491 1.22 -13.04 -16.40
CA LEU A 491 1.77 -14.24 -17.06
C LEU A 491 0.99 -14.61 -18.34
N THR A 492 -0.32 -14.37 -18.36
CA THR A 492 -1.16 -14.57 -19.55
C THR A 492 -0.75 -13.59 -20.65
N GLN A 493 -0.54 -12.31 -20.32
CA GLN A 493 -0.07 -11.30 -21.27
C GLN A 493 1.33 -11.63 -21.79
N GLN A 494 2.25 -12.03 -20.91
CA GLN A 494 3.60 -12.47 -21.32
C GLN A 494 3.54 -13.67 -22.26
N THR A 495 2.73 -14.68 -21.93
CA THR A 495 2.55 -15.86 -22.78
C THR A 495 1.95 -15.50 -24.15
N ALA A 496 1.01 -14.57 -24.18
CA ALA A 496 0.43 -14.06 -25.44
C ALA A 496 1.50 -13.35 -26.30
N GLN A 497 2.36 -12.52 -25.71
CA GLN A 497 3.46 -11.86 -26.42
C GLN A 497 4.46 -12.86 -27.02
N GLU A 498 4.88 -13.86 -26.25
CA GLU A 498 5.77 -14.92 -26.77
C GLU A 498 5.09 -15.76 -27.86
N THR A 499 3.78 -15.98 -27.74
CA THR A 499 2.98 -16.65 -28.78
C THR A 499 2.95 -15.84 -30.07
N ASN A 500 2.80 -14.52 -29.98
CA ASN A 500 2.83 -13.64 -31.16
C ASN A 500 4.21 -13.66 -31.84
N LYS A 501 5.31 -13.52 -31.08
CA LYS A 501 6.67 -13.61 -31.63
C LYS A 501 6.91 -14.90 -32.41
N MET A 502 6.44 -16.04 -31.87
CA MET A 502 6.52 -17.33 -32.55
C MET A 502 5.72 -17.31 -33.88
N HIS A 503 4.50 -16.80 -33.85
CA HIS A 503 3.64 -16.75 -35.03
C HIS A 503 4.20 -15.80 -36.10
N GLU A 504 4.73 -14.64 -35.73
CA GLU A 504 5.39 -13.70 -36.64
C GLU A 504 6.61 -14.33 -37.30
N LEU A 505 7.42 -15.10 -36.55
CA LEU A 505 8.55 -15.83 -37.10
C LEU A 505 8.08 -16.89 -38.13
N HIS A 506 7.02 -17.64 -37.83
CA HIS A 506 6.39 -18.53 -38.81
C HIS A 506 5.88 -17.78 -40.05
N HIS A 507 5.31 -16.58 -39.87
CA HIS A 507 4.84 -15.76 -40.97
C HIS A 507 5.99 -15.27 -41.87
N ALA A 508 7.10 -14.83 -41.27
CA ALA A 508 8.28 -14.39 -41.98
C ALA A 508 8.87 -15.49 -42.89
N PHE A 509 8.79 -16.76 -42.49
CA PHE A 509 9.23 -17.91 -43.29
C PHE A 509 8.51 -18.00 -44.64
N PHE A 510 7.20 -17.71 -44.70
CA PHE A 510 6.42 -17.82 -45.94
C PHE A 510 6.47 -16.55 -46.80
N LYS A 511 6.91 -15.42 -46.25
CA LYS A 511 7.04 -14.14 -46.97
C LYS A 511 8.45 -13.88 -47.51
N SER A 512 9.46 -14.41 -46.86
CA SER A 512 10.87 -14.18 -47.20
C SER A 512 11.59 -15.48 -47.59
N THR A 513 12.79 -15.37 -48.14
CA THR A 513 13.72 -16.50 -48.27
C THR A 513 14.75 -16.40 -47.15
N PRO A 514 14.42 -16.85 -45.92
CA PRO A 514 15.36 -16.76 -44.82
C PRO A 514 16.54 -17.71 -45.03
N ASP A 515 17.67 -17.39 -44.42
CA ASP A 515 18.72 -18.38 -44.22
C ASP A 515 18.18 -19.51 -43.34
N MET A 516 18.12 -20.73 -43.86
CA MET A 516 17.43 -21.85 -43.20
C MET A 516 18.11 -22.24 -41.87
N ALA A 517 19.44 -22.13 -41.80
CA ALA A 517 20.17 -22.46 -40.58
C ALA A 517 19.88 -21.45 -39.45
N SER A 518 19.95 -20.15 -39.74
CA SER A 518 19.59 -19.11 -38.77
C SER A 518 18.12 -19.20 -38.36
N PHE A 519 17.22 -19.46 -39.32
CA PHE A 519 15.79 -19.59 -39.06
C PHE A 519 15.46 -20.75 -38.11
N ASP A 520 16.01 -21.95 -38.34
CA ASP A 520 15.72 -23.11 -37.49
C ASP A 520 16.24 -22.90 -36.05
N ILE A 521 17.35 -22.18 -35.88
CA ILE A 521 17.86 -21.79 -34.55
C ILE A 521 16.87 -20.85 -33.86
N GLN A 522 16.45 -19.77 -34.53
CA GLN A 522 15.48 -18.81 -33.98
C GLN A 522 14.15 -19.47 -33.66
N LEU A 523 13.68 -20.38 -34.53
CA LEU A 523 12.44 -21.10 -34.33
C LEU A 523 12.51 -22.00 -33.10
N GLY A 524 13.62 -22.74 -32.93
CA GLY A 524 13.85 -23.57 -31.74
C GLY A 524 13.84 -22.75 -30.46
N GLU A 525 14.51 -21.59 -30.46
CA GLU A 525 14.57 -20.67 -29.32
C GLU A 525 13.19 -20.12 -28.96
N VAL A 526 12.49 -19.50 -29.91
CA VAL A 526 11.18 -18.87 -29.65
C VAL A 526 10.12 -19.92 -29.27
N THR A 527 10.15 -21.11 -29.89
CA THR A 527 9.26 -22.22 -29.51
C THR A 527 9.53 -22.70 -28.08
N SER A 528 10.80 -22.73 -27.66
CA SER A 528 11.17 -23.07 -26.28
C SER A 528 10.66 -22.00 -25.30
N GLN A 529 10.85 -20.72 -25.62
CA GLN A 529 10.41 -19.58 -24.81
C GLN A 529 8.89 -19.59 -24.58
N VAL A 530 8.09 -19.74 -25.64
CA VAL A 530 6.62 -19.75 -25.51
C VAL A 530 6.13 -20.95 -24.71
N ARG A 531 6.73 -22.14 -24.86
CA ARG A 531 6.38 -23.32 -24.06
C ARG A 531 6.76 -23.16 -22.60
N ALA A 532 7.91 -22.54 -22.31
CA ALA A 532 8.32 -22.22 -20.95
C ALA A 532 7.36 -21.22 -20.30
N ALA A 533 6.94 -20.17 -21.02
CA ALA A 533 5.94 -19.21 -20.56
C ALA A 533 4.59 -19.88 -20.25
N LEU A 534 4.07 -20.69 -21.19
CA LEU A 534 2.81 -21.43 -20.99
C LEU A 534 2.89 -22.40 -19.80
N THR A 535 4.02 -23.12 -19.65
CA THR A 535 4.24 -24.03 -18.52
C THR A 535 4.26 -23.29 -17.19
N THR A 536 4.90 -22.11 -17.16
CA THR A 536 4.94 -21.24 -15.98
C THR A 536 3.53 -20.76 -15.62
N LEU A 537 2.77 -20.28 -16.60
CA LEU A 537 1.37 -19.87 -16.42
C LEU A 537 0.51 -21.00 -15.84
N LYS A 538 0.57 -22.19 -16.43
CA LYS A 538 -0.17 -23.38 -15.95
C LYS A 538 0.23 -23.77 -14.54
N THR A 539 1.53 -23.79 -14.25
CA THR A 539 2.05 -24.15 -12.92
C THR A 539 1.54 -23.17 -11.87
N LYS A 540 1.60 -21.86 -12.15
CA LYS A 540 1.08 -20.82 -11.25
C LYS A 540 -0.44 -20.87 -11.09
N PHE A 541 -1.16 -21.21 -12.14
CA PHE A 541 -2.60 -21.44 -12.06
C PHE A 541 -2.93 -22.63 -11.14
N ASP A 542 -2.20 -23.75 -11.27
CA ASP A 542 -2.37 -24.93 -10.41
C ASP A 542 -1.99 -24.65 -8.94
N GLU A 543 -0.97 -23.82 -8.70
CA GLU A 543 -0.64 -23.32 -7.35
C GLU A 543 -1.82 -22.55 -6.75
N VAL A 544 -2.44 -21.66 -7.54
CA VAL A 544 -3.62 -20.88 -7.10
C VAL A 544 -4.84 -21.75 -6.84
N GLU A 545 -5.10 -22.80 -7.64
CA GLU A 545 -6.19 -23.75 -7.37
C GLU A 545 -6.00 -24.51 -6.05
N LYS A 546 -4.75 -24.66 -5.59
CA LYS A 546 -4.39 -25.34 -4.33
C LYS A 546 -4.27 -24.40 -3.13
N LEU A 547 -4.31 -23.08 -3.32
CA LEU A 547 -4.21 -22.13 -2.22
C LEU A 547 -5.39 -22.33 -1.26
N PRO A 548 -5.13 -22.54 0.05
CA PRO A 548 -6.19 -22.64 1.02
C PRO A 548 -6.91 -21.29 1.12
N ALA A 549 -8.23 -21.33 1.24
CA ALA A 549 -8.98 -20.15 1.64
C ALA A 549 -8.53 -19.68 3.03
N THR A 550 -8.76 -18.42 3.37
CA THR A 550 -8.57 -17.91 4.73
C THR A 550 -9.46 -18.67 5.72
N ALA A 551 -9.25 -18.48 7.02
CA ALA A 551 -10.13 -19.05 8.06
C ALA A 551 -11.62 -18.66 7.89
N SER A 552 -11.88 -17.52 7.26
CA SER A 552 -13.21 -17.01 6.91
C SER A 552 -13.75 -17.53 5.56
N GLY A 553 -12.99 -18.36 4.84
CA GLY A 553 -13.34 -18.87 3.53
C GLY A 553 -13.10 -17.88 2.38
N LEU A 554 -12.47 -16.73 2.63
CA LEU A 554 -12.13 -15.76 1.58
C LEU A 554 -10.94 -16.26 0.72
N PRO A 555 -10.90 -15.88 -0.55
CA PRO A 555 -9.79 -16.23 -1.43
C PRO A 555 -8.57 -15.41 -1.01
N GLN A 556 -7.41 -16.06 -0.95
CA GLN A 556 -6.15 -15.35 -0.74
C GLN A 556 -5.72 -14.67 -2.04
N LYS A 557 -5.31 -13.40 -1.96
CA LYS A 557 -4.67 -12.72 -3.09
C LYS A 557 -3.35 -13.42 -3.39
N MET A 558 -3.07 -13.66 -4.66
CA MET A 558 -1.78 -14.18 -5.08
C MET A 558 -0.71 -13.11 -4.81
N PRO A 559 0.43 -13.46 -4.17
CA PRO A 559 1.53 -12.51 -4.00
C PRO A 559 2.01 -12.02 -5.36
N ALA A 560 2.49 -10.77 -5.42
CA ALA A 560 3.08 -10.21 -6.63
C ALA A 560 4.20 -11.14 -7.15
N LEU A 561 4.35 -11.22 -8.48
CA LEU A 561 5.48 -11.95 -9.07
C LEU A 561 6.76 -11.35 -8.51
N GLU A 562 7.54 -12.17 -7.81
CA GLU A 562 8.87 -11.77 -7.39
C GLU A 562 9.68 -11.49 -8.65
N LYS A 563 10.28 -10.29 -8.73
CA LYS A 563 11.12 -9.92 -9.87
C LYS A 563 12.22 -10.99 -9.96
N GLN A 564 12.21 -11.78 -11.03
CA GLN A 564 13.30 -12.72 -11.26
C GLN A 564 14.60 -11.90 -11.38
N PRO A 565 15.64 -12.28 -10.62
CA PRO A 565 16.89 -11.51 -10.51
C PRO A 565 17.68 -11.43 -11.81
#